data_AF-A0A8D0CRK1-F1
#
_entry.id   AF-A0A8D0CRK1-F1
#
_cell.length_a   1.000
_cell.length_b   1.000
_cell.length_c   1.000
_cell.angle_alpha   90.00
_cell.angle_beta   90.00
_cell.angle_gamma   90.00
#
_symmetry.space_group_name_H-M   'P 1'
#
loop_
_entity.id
_entity.type
_entity.pdbx_description
1 polymer ?
#
loop_
_entity_poly.entity_id
_entity_poly.type
_entity_poly.pdbx_seq_one_letter_code
_entity_poly.pdbx_strand_id
1 'polypeptide(L)'
;MLAQDPKLKGGYNAMGFSQGGQFLRAVAQRCPSPPMKTLISVGGQHQGVYGLPRCPGESSHICDMIRKALNNGAYTDLVQKHLVQAQYWHDPFNDDLYKKHSLFLADINQERAVNETYRKNLQLLEKFVMVKFLQDTVVDPVDTEWFGFLKMGQAKETETLQESVLYKEDRLGLAAMDKAGKLAFLATKGDHLQFTREWFNANLLPYLH
;
A
#
# COMPACT_ATOMS: atom_id res chain seq x y z
N MET A 1 -15.28 -10.80 -14.91
CA MET A 1 -14.76 -10.75 -13.51
C MET A 1 -13.65 -11.76 -13.35
N LEU A 2 -12.63 -11.52 -12.51
CA LEU A 2 -11.50 -12.45 -12.29
C LEU A 2 -11.97 -13.88 -11.96
N ALA A 3 -13.00 -14.02 -11.13
CA ALA A 3 -13.59 -15.30 -10.74
C ALA A 3 -14.19 -16.13 -11.89
N GLN A 4 -14.47 -15.50 -13.03
CA GLN A 4 -15.05 -16.18 -14.19
C GLN A 4 -14.01 -16.54 -15.25
N ASP A 5 -12.74 -16.14 -15.08
CA ASP A 5 -11.70 -16.44 -16.05
C ASP A 5 -11.20 -17.88 -15.85
N PRO A 6 -11.43 -18.79 -16.82
CA PRO A 6 -10.98 -20.17 -16.71
C PRO A 6 -9.46 -20.31 -16.61
N LYS A 7 -8.68 -19.33 -17.10
CA LYS A 7 -7.20 -19.34 -17.02
C LYS A 7 -6.68 -19.09 -15.61
N LEU A 8 -7.48 -18.49 -14.73
CA LEU A 8 -7.08 -18.14 -13.36
C LEU A 8 -7.50 -19.20 -12.32
N LYS A 9 -8.16 -20.29 -12.74
CA LYS A 9 -8.63 -21.35 -11.83
C LYS A 9 -7.51 -21.99 -11.01
N GLY A 10 -6.29 -22.09 -11.57
CA GLY A 10 -5.10 -22.60 -10.89
C GLY A 10 -4.38 -21.60 -9.98
N GLY A 11 -4.98 -20.42 -9.80
CA GLY A 11 -4.37 -19.28 -9.14
C GLY A 11 -3.54 -18.40 -10.07
N TYR A 12 -3.19 -17.21 -9.60
CA TYR A 12 -2.50 -16.20 -10.40
C TYR A 12 -1.49 -15.39 -9.57
N ASN A 13 -0.48 -14.87 -10.25
CA ASN A 13 0.42 -13.86 -9.69
C ASN A 13 -0.12 -12.47 -10.02
N ALA A 14 0.12 -11.51 -9.13
CA ALA A 14 -0.33 -10.13 -9.29
C ALA A 14 0.84 -9.18 -9.08
N MET A 15 0.97 -8.18 -9.97
CA MET A 15 1.97 -7.13 -9.87
C MET A 15 1.29 -5.77 -9.96
N GLY A 16 1.44 -4.97 -8.91
CA GLY A 16 0.86 -3.64 -8.81
C GLY A 16 1.94 -2.58 -8.80
N PHE A 17 1.78 -1.54 -9.62
CA PHE A 17 2.69 -0.41 -9.68
C PHE A 17 2.07 0.79 -8.96
N SER A 18 2.85 1.45 -8.11
CA SER A 18 2.40 2.59 -7.30
C SER A 18 1.11 2.24 -6.54
N GLN A 19 0.06 3.06 -6.64
CA GLN A 19 -1.22 2.80 -5.98
C GLN A 19 -1.86 1.42 -6.30
N GLY A 20 -1.49 0.82 -7.43
CA GLY A 20 -1.89 -0.53 -7.79
C GLY A 20 -1.45 -1.61 -6.79
N GLY A 21 -0.38 -1.36 -6.03
CA GLY A 21 0.11 -2.26 -4.99
C GLY A 21 -0.92 -2.46 -3.86
N GLN A 22 -1.37 -1.38 -3.22
CA GLN A 22 -2.40 -1.47 -2.17
C GLN A 22 -3.77 -1.89 -2.72
N PHE A 23 -4.06 -1.60 -4.00
CA PHE A 23 -5.31 -2.06 -4.62
C PHE A 23 -5.33 -3.58 -4.80
N LEU A 24 -4.24 -4.17 -5.31
CA LEU A 24 -4.15 -5.62 -5.43
C LEU A 24 -4.05 -6.30 -4.06
N ARG A 25 -3.43 -5.67 -3.06
CA ARG A 25 -3.51 -6.14 -1.67
C ARG A 25 -4.96 -6.19 -1.17
N ALA A 26 -5.76 -5.17 -1.47
CA ALA A 26 -7.19 -5.16 -1.14
C ALA A 26 -7.96 -6.28 -1.86
N VAL A 27 -7.61 -6.60 -3.11
CA VAL A 27 -8.17 -7.76 -3.82
C VAL A 27 -7.81 -9.06 -3.10
N ALA A 28 -6.55 -9.24 -2.70
CA ALA A 28 -6.13 -10.42 -1.94
C ALA A 28 -6.90 -10.57 -0.62
N GLN A 29 -7.14 -9.48 0.11
CA GLN A 29 -7.88 -9.49 1.37
C GLN A 29 -9.39 -9.75 1.18
N ARG A 30 -10.01 -9.14 0.16
CA ARG A 30 -11.48 -9.14 -0.03
C ARG A 30 -11.99 -10.31 -0.88
N CYS A 31 -11.19 -10.76 -1.85
CA CYS A 31 -11.61 -11.70 -2.89
C CYS A 31 -10.58 -12.85 -3.02
N PRO A 32 -10.64 -13.89 -2.16
CA PRO A 32 -9.66 -14.97 -2.17
C PRO A 32 -9.83 -15.98 -3.33
N SER A 33 -10.84 -15.81 -4.18
CA SER A 33 -11.12 -16.69 -5.32
C SER A 33 -11.26 -15.87 -6.62
N PRO A 34 -10.46 -16.17 -7.67
CA PRO A 34 -9.43 -17.21 -7.72
C PRO A 34 -8.25 -16.87 -6.78
N PRO A 35 -7.43 -17.85 -6.36
CA PRO A 35 -6.38 -17.60 -5.38
C PRO A 35 -5.23 -16.78 -5.98
N MET A 36 -4.92 -15.64 -5.37
CA MET A 36 -3.67 -14.94 -5.63
C MET A 36 -2.53 -15.68 -4.93
N LYS A 37 -1.47 -16.03 -5.67
CA LYS A 37 -0.30 -16.75 -5.15
C LYS A 37 0.76 -15.77 -4.67
N THR A 38 1.29 -14.97 -5.59
CA THR A 38 2.30 -13.97 -5.30
C THR A 38 1.75 -12.57 -5.57
N LEU A 39 1.95 -11.67 -4.61
CA LEU A 39 1.73 -10.24 -4.79
C LEU A 39 3.08 -9.52 -4.86
N ILE A 40 3.33 -8.82 -5.96
CA ILE A 40 4.50 -7.93 -6.13
C ILE A 40 4.00 -6.49 -6.12
N SER A 41 4.31 -5.75 -5.07
CA SER A 41 4.05 -4.33 -4.92
C SER A 41 5.29 -3.54 -5.32
N VAL A 42 5.20 -2.80 -6.43
CA VAL A 42 6.30 -1.99 -6.97
C VAL A 42 6.05 -0.52 -6.60
N GLY A 43 6.67 -0.07 -5.51
CA GLY A 43 6.50 1.29 -4.98
C GLY A 43 5.09 1.58 -4.44
N GLY A 44 4.39 0.56 -3.92
CA GLY A 44 3.00 0.72 -3.46
C GLY A 44 2.88 1.27 -2.05
N GLN A 45 1.87 2.12 -1.78
CA GLN A 45 1.79 2.88 -0.53
C GLN A 45 0.90 2.17 0.49
N HIS A 46 1.46 1.18 1.18
CA HIS A 46 0.67 0.28 2.01
C HIS A 46 0.18 0.89 3.33
N GLN A 47 0.82 1.96 3.81
CA GLN A 47 0.33 2.80 4.90
C GLN A 47 -0.24 4.14 4.42
N GLY A 48 -0.48 4.29 3.12
CA GLY A 48 -0.96 5.54 2.55
C GLY A 48 0.15 6.58 2.38
N VAL A 49 -0.26 7.83 2.17
CA VAL A 49 0.64 8.99 2.02
C VAL A 49 0.16 10.16 2.86
N TYR A 50 1.13 11.00 3.27
CA TYR A 50 0.91 12.27 3.96
C TYR A 50 1.72 13.42 3.30
N GLY A 51 1.84 13.36 1.98
CA GLY A 51 2.50 14.39 1.21
C GLY A 51 2.24 14.20 -0.27
N LEU A 52 2.45 15.28 -1.02
CA LEU A 52 2.42 15.27 -2.49
C LEU A 52 3.74 15.88 -3.00
N PRO A 53 4.90 15.28 -2.71
CA PRO A 53 6.15 15.79 -3.27
C PRO A 53 6.13 15.65 -4.80
N ARG A 54 6.60 16.71 -5.46
CA ARG A 54 6.50 16.89 -6.93
C ARG A 54 5.08 16.78 -7.51
N CYS A 55 4.07 17.28 -6.81
CA CYS A 55 2.99 17.94 -7.53
C CYS A 55 3.52 19.33 -7.93
N PRO A 56 3.98 19.58 -9.18
CA PRO A 56 4.42 20.91 -9.58
C PRO A 56 3.20 21.83 -9.52
N GLY A 57 3.05 22.52 -8.37
CA GLY A 57 2.02 23.52 -8.13
C GLY A 57 2.12 24.71 -9.07
N GLU A 58 3.21 24.81 -9.84
CA GLU A 58 3.38 25.79 -10.91
C GLU A 58 2.96 25.28 -12.30
N SER A 59 2.73 23.97 -12.51
CA SER A 59 2.42 23.42 -13.85
C SER A 59 1.17 22.52 -13.95
N SER A 60 0.41 22.32 -12.86
CA SER A 60 -0.85 21.55 -12.94
C SER A 60 -1.90 21.99 -11.91
N HIS A 61 -3.00 22.59 -12.40
CA HIS A 61 -4.17 22.95 -11.59
C HIS A 61 -4.79 21.76 -10.84
N ILE A 62 -4.62 20.54 -11.36
CA ILE A 62 -5.14 19.30 -10.78
C ILE A 62 -4.40 18.98 -9.47
N CYS A 63 -3.08 19.14 -9.47
CA CYS A 63 -2.23 18.92 -8.30
C CYS A 63 -2.58 19.87 -7.15
N ASP A 64 -2.77 21.14 -7.46
CA ASP A 64 -3.15 22.16 -6.49
C ASP A 64 -4.54 21.94 -5.92
N MET A 65 -5.49 21.50 -6.75
CA MET A 65 -6.83 21.12 -6.32
C MET A 65 -6.79 19.91 -5.38
N ILE A 66 -6.03 18.86 -5.71
CA ILE A 66 -5.87 17.68 -4.86
C ILE A 66 -5.23 18.08 -3.53
N ARG A 67 -4.15 18.87 -3.54
CA ARG A 67 -3.50 19.37 -2.31
C ARG A 67 -4.48 20.15 -1.43
N LYS A 68 -5.24 21.08 -2.00
CA LYS A 68 -6.25 21.88 -1.26
C LYS A 68 -7.38 21.00 -0.72
N ALA A 69 -7.86 20.03 -1.51
CA ALA A 69 -8.91 19.11 -1.09
C ALA A 69 -8.44 18.21 0.06
N LEU A 70 -7.20 17.71 0.01
CA LEU A 70 -6.64 16.85 1.05
C LEU A 70 -6.38 17.64 2.34
N ASN A 71 -5.80 18.83 2.24
CA ASN A 71 -5.49 19.66 3.41
C ASN A 71 -6.74 20.19 4.15
N ASN A 72 -7.83 20.44 3.43
CA ASN A 72 -9.03 21.07 4.01
C ASN A 72 -10.22 20.12 4.19
N GLY A 73 -10.17 18.91 3.63
CA GLY A 73 -11.36 18.05 3.57
C GLY A 73 -11.14 16.63 3.08
N ALA A 74 -9.93 16.06 3.20
CA ALA A 74 -9.64 14.67 2.79
C ALA A 74 -10.69 13.69 3.31
N TYR A 75 -11.16 13.90 4.54
CA TYR A 75 -12.05 13.00 5.26
C TYR A 75 -13.54 13.38 5.18
N THR A 76 -13.92 14.30 4.30
CA THR A 76 -15.34 14.55 4.00
C THR A 76 -15.90 13.45 3.11
N ASP A 77 -17.18 13.10 3.29
CA ASP A 77 -17.86 12.04 2.52
C ASP A 77 -17.77 12.26 1.00
N LEU A 78 -17.90 13.52 0.55
CA LEU A 78 -17.84 13.87 -0.87
C LEU A 78 -16.45 13.57 -1.44
N VAL A 79 -15.40 14.00 -0.75
CA VAL A 79 -14.00 13.82 -1.20
C VAL A 79 -13.62 12.34 -1.16
N GLN A 80 -13.93 11.64 -0.07
CA GLN A 80 -13.65 10.20 0.06
C GLN A 80 -14.32 9.37 -1.05
N LYS A 81 -15.52 9.75 -1.51
CA LYS A 81 -16.24 9.00 -2.56
C LYS A 81 -15.77 9.29 -3.98
N HIS A 82 -15.18 10.46 -4.24
CA HIS A 82 -14.88 10.92 -5.61
C HIS A 82 -13.38 11.10 -5.89
N LEU A 83 -12.53 11.12 -4.86
CA LEU A 83 -11.08 11.30 -5.02
C LEU A 83 -10.32 10.07 -4.51
N VAL A 84 -9.71 9.35 -5.44
CA VAL A 84 -8.96 8.11 -5.16
C VAL A 84 -7.81 8.35 -4.17
N GLN A 85 -7.07 9.45 -4.33
CA GLN A 85 -5.95 9.83 -3.46
C GLN A 85 -6.40 10.05 -2.01
N ALA A 86 -7.60 10.56 -1.79
CA ALA A 86 -8.13 10.78 -0.44
C ALA A 86 -8.39 9.46 0.29
N GLN A 87 -8.72 8.39 -0.44
CA GLN A 87 -9.03 7.09 0.15
C GLN A 87 -7.80 6.40 0.77
N TYR A 88 -6.60 6.86 0.46
CA TYR A 88 -5.34 6.43 1.09
C TYR A 88 -4.50 7.60 1.63
N TRP A 89 -5.13 8.75 1.85
CA TRP A 89 -4.53 9.83 2.63
C TRP A 89 -4.54 9.45 4.11
N HIS A 90 -3.37 9.48 4.74
CA HIS A 90 -3.19 9.07 6.12
C HIS A 90 -2.55 10.21 6.90
N ASP A 91 -3.35 10.94 7.66
CA ASP A 91 -2.90 12.08 8.46
C ASP A 91 -2.38 11.63 9.84
N PRO A 92 -1.06 11.70 10.10
CA PRO A 92 -0.48 11.29 11.38
C PRO A 92 -0.81 12.26 12.51
N PHE A 93 -1.24 13.51 12.22
CA PHE A 93 -1.65 14.46 13.25
C PHE A 93 -3.08 14.24 13.73
N ASN A 94 -3.93 13.61 12.90
CA ASN A 94 -5.33 13.38 13.21
C ASN A 94 -5.75 11.94 12.87
N ASP A 95 -5.05 11.00 13.51
CA ASP A 95 -5.25 9.57 13.34
C ASP A 95 -6.70 9.14 13.60
N ASP A 96 -7.36 9.69 14.63
CA ASP A 96 -8.77 9.40 14.91
C ASP A 96 -9.69 9.74 13.74
N LEU A 97 -9.46 10.89 13.08
CA LEU A 97 -10.22 11.31 11.91
C LEU A 97 -9.95 10.39 10.71
N TYR A 98 -8.69 10.02 10.48
CA TYR A 98 -8.29 9.04 9.47
C TYR A 98 -9.00 7.70 9.68
N LYS A 99 -8.87 7.11 10.86
CA LYS A 99 -9.45 5.80 11.19
C LYS A 99 -10.96 5.80 11.02
N LYS A 100 -11.63 6.88 11.42
CA LYS A 100 -13.09 7.00 11.34
C LYS A 100 -13.59 7.16 9.90
N HIS A 101 -12.93 7.99 9.09
CA HIS A 101 -13.50 8.46 7.82
C HIS A 101 -12.87 7.89 6.55
N SER A 102 -11.65 7.34 6.60
CA SER A 102 -11.05 6.70 5.42
C SER A 102 -11.92 5.51 4.97
N LEU A 103 -12.41 5.55 3.74
CA LEU A 103 -13.28 4.50 3.19
C LEU A 103 -12.51 3.26 2.67
N PHE A 104 -11.20 3.37 2.47
CA PHE A 104 -10.39 2.30 1.88
C PHE A 104 -9.23 1.91 2.78
N LEU A 105 -8.24 2.77 2.97
CA LEU A 105 -6.98 2.38 3.62
C LEU A 105 -7.20 1.93 5.06
N ALA A 106 -7.95 2.71 5.85
CA ALA A 106 -8.32 2.34 7.22
C ALA A 106 -9.12 1.02 7.32
N ASP A 107 -9.86 0.63 6.27
CA ASP A 107 -10.52 -0.69 6.22
C ASP A 107 -9.49 -1.80 5.98
N ILE A 108 -8.70 -1.70 4.91
CA ILE A 108 -7.73 -2.76 4.54
C ILE A 108 -6.53 -2.83 5.49
N ASN A 109 -6.32 -1.84 6.37
CA ASN A 109 -5.30 -1.84 7.42
C ASN A 109 -5.85 -2.19 8.80
N GLN A 110 -7.13 -2.58 8.91
CA GLN A 110 -7.73 -3.08 10.16
C GLN A 110 -7.72 -2.03 11.28
N GLU A 111 -7.85 -0.75 10.93
CA GLU A 111 -7.69 0.37 11.88
C GLU A 111 -8.84 0.47 12.88
N ARG A 112 -10.05 0.10 12.44
CA ARG A 112 -11.29 0.19 13.23
C ARG A 112 -11.59 -1.10 13.99
N ALA A 113 -11.32 -2.24 13.34
CA ALA A 113 -11.55 -3.57 13.89
C ALA A 113 -10.73 -4.60 13.09
N VAL A 114 -10.42 -5.72 13.71
CA VAL A 114 -9.76 -6.85 13.04
C VAL A 114 -10.80 -7.64 12.27
N ASN A 115 -10.71 -7.58 10.94
CA ASN A 115 -11.45 -8.47 10.05
C ASN A 115 -10.66 -9.77 9.83
N GLU A 116 -11.08 -10.85 10.49
CA GLU A 116 -10.39 -12.16 10.40
C GLU A 116 -10.36 -12.73 8.98
N THR A 117 -11.33 -12.40 8.13
CA THR A 117 -11.33 -12.81 6.72
C THR A 117 -10.18 -12.16 5.97
N TYR A 118 -9.94 -10.86 6.18
CA TYR A 118 -8.83 -10.14 5.55
C TYR A 118 -7.47 -10.71 5.97
N ARG A 119 -7.29 -10.92 7.28
CA ARG A 119 -6.08 -11.52 7.84
C ARG A 119 -5.81 -12.90 7.25
N LYS A 120 -6.80 -13.79 7.30
CA LYS A 120 -6.70 -15.15 6.76
C LYS A 120 -6.38 -15.13 5.26
N ASN A 121 -7.07 -14.30 4.49
CA ASN A 121 -6.89 -14.25 3.04
C ASN A 121 -5.51 -13.71 2.64
N LEU A 122 -5.00 -12.68 3.32
CA LEU A 122 -3.65 -12.17 3.04
C LEU A 122 -2.58 -13.23 3.33
N GLN A 123 -2.76 -14.03 4.38
CA GLN A 123 -1.87 -15.14 4.73
C GLN A 123 -1.89 -16.31 3.73
N LEU A 124 -2.89 -16.37 2.82
CA LEU A 124 -2.91 -17.35 1.73
C LEU A 124 -1.82 -17.10 0.69
N LEU A 125 -1.32 -15.86 0.57
CA LEU A 125 -0.22 -15.55 -0.33
C LEU A 125 0.99 -16.45 -0.03
N GLU A 126 1.58 -17.00 -1.08
CA GLU A 126 2.86 -17.71 -1.03
C GLU A 126 3.98 -16.70 -0.79
N LYS A 127 3.90 -15.55 -1.47
CA LYS A 127 4.87 -14.47 -1.33
C LYS A 127 4.22 -13.09 -1.44
N PHE A 128 4.66 -12.16 -0.61
CA PHE A 128 4.34 -10.74 -0.72
C PHE A 128 5.65 -9.96 -0.82
N VAL A 129 5.95 -9.49 -2.03
CA VAL A 129 7.16 -8.75 -2.38
C VAL A 129 6.85 -7.26 -2.38
N MET A 130 7.65 -6.47 -1.67
CA MET A 130 7.54 -5.03 -1.58
C MET A 130 8.83 -4.39 -2.08
N VAL A 131 8.73 -3.61 -3.15
CA VAL A 131 9.86 -2.90 -3.75
C VAL A 131 9.84 -1.44 -3.31
N LYS A 132 10.95 -0.99 -2.73
CA LYS A 132 11.20 0.39 -2.32
C LYS A 132 12.16 1.11 -3.26
N PHE A 133 11.88 2.35 -3.62
CA PHE A 133 12.74 3.23 -4.41
C PHE A 133 13.54 4.15 -3.47
N LEU A 134 14.86 4.02 -3.49
CA LEU A 134 15.72 4.71 -2.51
C LEU A 134 15.82 6.23 -2.72
N GLN A 135 15.44 6.73 -3.90
CA GLN A 135 15.38 8.16 -4.21
C GLN A 135 13.96 8.59 -4.62
N ASP A 136 12.93 7.92 -4.10
CA ASP A 136 11.55 8.27 -4.41
C ASP A 136 11.23 9.71 -3.98
N THR A 137 10.71 10.48 -4.93
CA THR A 137 10.30 11.87 -4.72
C THR A 137 8.81 12.11 -4.94
N VAL A 138 8.03 11.04 -5.09
CA VAL A 138 6.58 11.05 -5.32
C VAL A 138 5.83 10.54 -4.10
N VAL A 139 6.36 9.50 -3.44
CA VAL A 139 5.75 8.86 -2.27
C VAL A 139 6.29 9.48 -0.99
N ASP A 140 5.38 9.95 -0.13
CA ASP A 140 5.73 10.58 1.15
C ASP A 140 4.87 10.04 2.30
N PRO A 141 5.46 9.36 3.31
CA PRO A 141 6.88 8.99 3.41
C PRO A 141 7.23 7.79 2.52
N VAL A 142 8.48 7.71 2.01
CA VAL A 142 8.97 6.57 1.21
C VAL A 142 8.88 5.24 1.98
N ASP A 143 8.91 5.26 3.31
CA ASP A 143 8.79 4.07 4.16
C ASP A 143 7.46 3.30 3.98
N THR A 144 6.41 3.94 3.47
CA THR A 144 5.13 3.31 3.13
C THR A 144 5.25 2.21 2.06
N GLU A 145 6.29 2.26 1.23
CA GLU A 145 6.61 1.24 0.23
C GLU A 145 6.97 -0.11 0.88
N TRP A 146 7.47 -0.07 2.11
CA TRP A 146 7.74 -1.23 2.95
C TRP A 146 6.83 -1.28 4.18
N PHE A 147 5.62 -0.73 4.07
CA PHE A 147 4.60 -0.76 5.13
C PHE A 147 4.96 0.01 6.41
N GLY A 148 6.05 0.77 6.42
CA GLY A 148 6.37 1.74 7.46
C GLY A 148 5.58 3.05 7.28
N PHE A 149 5.60 3.93 8.27
CA PHE A 149 4.91 5.22 8.17
C PHE A 149 5.47 6.28 9.12
N LEU A 150 4.92 7.48 9.09
CA LEU A 150 5.21 8.53 10.06
C LEU A 150 4.73 8.12 11.45
N LYS A 151 5.52 8.40 12.49
CA LYS A 151 5.06 8.25 13.87
C LYS A 151 3.91 9.22 14.16
N MET A 152 2.95 8.79 14.97
CA MET A 152 1.76 9.57 15.31
C MET A 152 2.09 10.94 15.95
N GLY A 153 1.28 11.95 15.63
CA GLY A 153 1.37 13.31 16.17
C GLY A 153 2.42 14.21 15.50
N GLN A 154 3.11 13.73 14.46
CA GLN A 154 4.18 14.46 13.78
C GLN A 154 4.39 13.96 12.33
N ALA A 155 5.19 14.68 11.54
CA ALA A 155 5.43 14.36 10.13
C ALA A 155 6.92 14.40 9.71
N LYS A 156 7.81 13.94 10.58
CA LYS A 156 9.27 13.95 10.37
C LYS A 156 9.91 12.58 10.58
N GLU A 157 9.69 11.97 11.73
CA GLU A 157 10.22 10.65 12.07
C GLU A 157 9.30 9.56 11.51
N THR A 158 9.90 8.51 10.96
CA THR A 158 9.18 7.31 10.53
C THR A 158 9.41 6.16 11.51
N GLU A 159 8.48 5.22 11.49
CA GLU A 159 8.58 3.90 12.10
C GLU A 159 8.48 2.84 11.01
N THR A 160 9.22 1.75 11.21
CA THR A 160 9.18 0.56 10.36
C THR A 160 7.91 -0.25 10.58
N LEU A 161 7.59 -1.17 9.66
CA LEU A 161 6.49 -2.12 9.84
C LEU A 161 6.60 -2.83 11.20
N GLN A 162 7.77 -3.33 11.57
CA GLN A 162 8.01 -4.10 12.79
C GLN A 162 7.81 -3.28 14.07
N GLU A 163 7.98 -1.96 14.00
CA GLU A 163 7.76 -1.04 15.12
C GLU A 163 6.27 -0.69 15.29
N SER A 164 5.47 -0.77 14.23
CA SER A 164 4.05 -0.41 14.23
C SER A 164 3.17 -1.33 15.10
N VAL A 165 2.05 -0.78 15.56
CA VAL A 165 0.98 -1.55 16.26
C VAL A 165 0.39 -2.64 15.35
N LEU A 166 0.24 -2.34 14.05
CA LEU A 166 -0.27 -3.26 13.03
C LEU A 166 0.47 -4.60 13.03
N TYR A 167 1.79 -4.55 13.15
CA TYR A 167 2.66 -5.72 13.19
C TYR A 167 2.72 -6.36 14.58
N LYS A 168 2.89 -5.55 15.63
CA LYS A 168 2.99 -6.04 17.02
C LYS A 168 1.75 -6.80 17.48
N GLU A 169 0.57 -6.35 17.07
CA GLU A 169 -0.71 -7.02 17.35
C GLU A 169 -1.11 -8.01 16.24
N ASP A 170 -0.31 -8.12 15.18
CA ASP A 170 -0.52 -9.01 14.03
C ASP A 170 -1.93 -8.91 13.40
N ARG A 171 -2.50 -7.70 13.33
CA ARG A 171 -3.90 -7.49 12.90
C ARG A 171 -4.18 -7.95 11.46
N LEU A 172 -3.15 -7.92 10.62
CA LEU A 172 -3.18 -8.40 9.23
C LEU A 172 -2.50 -9.76 9.03
N GLY A 173 -1.87 -10.33 10.05
CA GLY A 173 -1.09 -11.56 9.88
C GLY A 173 0.32 -11.33 9.33
N LEU A 174 0.79 -10.08 9.24
CA LEU A 174 2.09 -9.71 8.68
C LEU A 174 3.27 -10.25 9.51
N ALA A 175 3.16 -10.30 10.84
CA ALA A 175 4.22 -10.85 11.68
C ALA A 175 4.34 -12.37 11.50
N ALA A 176 3.21 -13.05 11.37
CA ALA A 176 3.20 -14.47 11.03
C ALA A 176 3.76 -14.74 9.62
N MET A 177 3.43 -13.90 8.64
CA MET A 177 3.97 -13.98 7.28
C MET A 177 5.49 -13.72 7.24
N ASP A 178 5.97 -12.72 7.99
CA ASP A 178 7.39 -12.40 8.07
C ASP A 178 8.19 -13.58 8.67
N LYS A 179 7.71 -14.11 9.80
CA LYS A 179 8.30 -15.30 10.45
C LYS A 179 8.30 -16.53 9.55
N ALA A 180 7.28 -16.69 8.71
CA ALA A 180 7.19 -17.77 7.73
C ALA A 180 8.02 -17.50 6.45
N GLY A 181 8.74 -16.38 6.38
CA GLY A 181 9.53 -15.99 5.23
C GLY A 181 8.68 -15.69 4.00
N LYS A 182 7.42 -15.26 4.16
CA LYS A 182 6.52 -14.91 3.04
C LYS A 182 6.69 -13.45 2.59
N LEU A 183 7.16 -12.57 3.46
CA LEU A 183 7.48 -11.20 3.08
C LEU A 183 8.85 -11.14 2.40
N ALA A 184 8.99 -10.29 1.38
CA ALA A 184 10.27 -9.95 0.77
C ALA A 184 10.37 -8.43 0.59
N PHE A 185 11.45 -7.86 1.11
CA PHE A 185 11.71 -6.44 1.05
C PHE A 185 12.86 -6.20 0.07
N LEU A 186 12.54 -5.66 -1.11
CA LEU A 186 13.51 -5.33 -2.15
C LEU A 186 13.68 -3.82 -2.23
N ALA A 187 14.89 -3.35 -2.50
CA ALA A 187 15.18 -1.95 -2.72
C ALA A 187 15.93 -1.76 -4.03
N THR A 188 15.63 -0.69 -4.74
CA THR A 188 16.36 -0.26 -5.93
C THR A 188 16.76 1.20 -5.83
N LYS A 189 17.91 1.54 -6.43
CA LYS A 189 18.22 2.94 -6.74
C LYS A 189 17.30 3.39 -7.88
N GLY A 190 16.91 4.66 -7.86
CA GLY A 190 15.97 5.27 -8.78
C GLY A 190 14.92 6.09 -8.04
N ASP A 191 14.34 7.03 -8.77
CA ASP A 191 13.11 7.71 -8.39
C ASP A 191 11.90 6.76 -8.56
N HIS A 192 10.69 7.24 -8.29
CA HIS A 192 9.46 6.43 -8.32
C HIS A 192 9.31 5.63 -9.61
N LEU A 193 9.16 4.31 -9.50
CA LEU A 193 9.03 3.36 -10.62
C LEU A 193 10.22 3.31 -11.59
N GLN A 194 11.36 3.89 -11.21
CA GLN A 194 12.57 3.89 -12.03
C GLN A 194 13.46 2.71 -11.65
N PHE A 195 13.51 1.69 -12.50
CA PHE A 195 14.42 0.55 -12.39
C PHE A 195 14.85 0.09 -13.78
N THR A 196 16.02 -0.57 -13.87
CA THR A 196 16.50 -1.10 -15.15
C THR A 196 15.88 -2.46 -15.46
N ARG A 197 15.93 -2.86 -16.73
CA ARG A 197 15.47 -4.18 -17.16
C ARG A 197 16.30 -5.30 -16.52
N GLU A 198 17.59 -5.09 -16.36
CA GLU A 198 18.50 -6.04 -15.71
C GLU A 198 18.08 -6.25 -14.26
N TRP A 199 17.75 -5.18 -13.54
CA TRP A 199 17.25 -5.26 -12.17
C TRP A 199 15.91 -6.01 -12.10
N PHE A 200 14.97 -5.69 -13.00
CA PHE A 200 13.67 -6.38 -13.09
C PHE A 200 13.86 -7.89 -13.31
N ASN A 201 14.70 -8.26 -14.28
CA ASN A 201 14.95 -9.65 -14.62
C ASN A 201 15.61 -10.41 -13.47
N ALA A 202 16.55 -9.78 -12.76
CA ALA A 202 17.25 -10.42 -11.65
C ALA A 202 16.40 -10.52 -10.37
N ASN A 203 15.50 -9.56 -10.10
CA ASN A 203 14.86 -9.44 -8.80
C ASN A 203 13.35 -9.70 -8.81
N LEU A 204 12.63 -9.45 -9.91
CA LEU A 204 11.17 -9.62 -9.97
C LEU A 204 10.73 -10.85 -10.77
N LEU A 205 11.40 -11.18 -11.88
CA LEU A 205 11.05 -12.38 -12.65
C LEU A 205 11.06 -13.68 -11.82
N PRO A 206 11.99 -13.92 -10.86
CA PRO A 206 11.97 -15.12 -10.05
C PRO A 206 10.66 -15.35 -9.26
N TYR A 207 9.87 -14.30 -9.03
CA TYR A 207 8.58 -14.37 -8.34
C TYR A 207 7.37 -14.58 -9.26
N LEU A 208 7.59 -14.60 -10.58
CA LEU A 208 6.53 -14.74 -11.58
C LEU A 208 6.47 -16.13 -12.23
N HIS A 209 7.42 -17.00 -11.91
CA HIS A 209 7.50 -18.38 -12.42
C HIS A 209 6.70 -19.38 -11.58
#